data_AF-A0A822HGM9-F1
#
_entry.id   AF-A0A822HGM9-F1
#
_cell.length_a   1.000
_cell.length_b   1.000
_cell.length_c   1.000
_cell.angle_alpha   90.00
_cell.angle_beta   90.00
_cell.angle_gamma   90.00
#
_symmetry.space_group_name_H-M   'P 1'
#
loop_
_entity.id
_entity.type
_entity.pdbx_description
1 polymer ?
#
loop_
_entity_poly.entity_id
_entity_poly.type
_entity_poly.pdbx_seq_one_letter_code
_entity_poly.pdbx_strand_id
1 'polypeptide(L)'
;KLIPKTINHLSANCSTLNIIGEILLEINVNELKTTVIADVTTNLVTNLILGSDWIQSNNVYILTPEQRVMIRSRGKELSTPFVKPPLLNYPVTLINHITLPPFSEKLVEAQVQHNNMIDVLFEPNPRLKNKALFTATALLNIENRRIKLSIINAMNRQQTLSEGTKI
;
A
#
# COMPACT_ATOMS: atom_id res chain seq x y z
N LYS A 1 -11.08 23.73 -6.76
CA LYS A 1 -10.56 24.10 -8.10
C LYS A 1 -9.24 23.37 -8.29
N LEU A 2 -9.11 22.57 -9.35
CA LEU A 2 -7.85 21.88 -9.65
C LEU A 2 -6.81 22.91 -10.11
N ILE A 3 -5.61 22.84 -9.55
CA ILE A 3 -4.45 23.62 -9.96
C ILE A 3 -3.53 22.66 -10.71
N PRO A 4 -3.25 22.90 -12.01
CA PRO A 4 -2.36 22.03 -12.78
C PRO A 4 -0.97 21.95 -12.17
N LYS A 5 -0.44 20.73 -12.07
CA LYS A 5 0.88 20.40 -11.51
C LYS A 5 1.31 19.07 -12.10
N THR A 6 2.51 18.98 -12.63
CA THR A 6 2.99 17.75 -13.30
C THR A 6 4.28 17.28 -12.65
N ILE A 7 4.18 16.21 -11.86
CA ILE A 7 5.29 15.61 -11.12
C ILE A 7 5.12 14.08 -11.16
N ASN A 8 6.22 13.36 -11.28
CA ASN A 8 6.23 11.90 -11.23
C ASN A 8 6.94 11.43 -9.96
N HIS A 9 6.30 10.53 -9.21
CA HIS A 9 6.90 9.87 -8.06
C HIS A 9 7.08 8.38 -8.33
N LEU A 10 8.00 7.72 -7.61
CA LEU A 10 8.08 6.26 -7.59
C LEU A 10 7.34 5.73 -6.37
N SER A 11 6.44 4.78 -6.58
CA SER A 11 5.76 4.06 -5.50
C SER A 11 6.61 2.91 -4.95
N ALA A 12 6.11 2.27 -3.89
CA ALA A 12 6.80 1.17 -3.19
C ALA A 12 7.03 -0.08 -4.05
N ASN A 13 6.25 -0.29 -5.12
CA ASN A 13 6.47 -1.34 -6.12
C ASN A 13 7.27 -0.85 -7.35
N CYS A 14 7.94 0.30 -7.22
CA CYS A 14 8.70 0.96 -8.27
C CYS A 14 7.88 1.37 -9.51
N SER A 15 6.54 1.42 -9.40
CA SER A 15 5.70 1.99 -10.45
C SER A 15 5.70 3.52 -10.38
N THR A 16 5.45 4.19 -11.50
CA THR A 16 5.37 5.65 -11.53
C THR A 16 3.98 6.09 -11.06
N LEU A 17 3.89 7.00 -10.10
CA LEU A 17 2.69 7.75 -9.74
C LEU A 17 2.73 9.10 -10.47
N ASN A 18 1.78 9.31 -11.38
CA ASN A 18 1.73 10.50 -12.22
C ASN A 18 0.79 11.54 -11.61
N ILE A 19 1.33 12.64 -11.10
CA ILE A 19 0.55 13.76 -10.57
C ILE A 19 0.15 14.68 -11.74
N ILE A 20 -1.15 14.97 -11.84
CA ILE A 20 -1.74 15.84 -12.87
C ILE A 20 -2.21 17.19 -12.34
N GLY A 21 -2.26 17.36 -11.02
CA GLY A 21 -2.66 18.60 -10.37
C GLY A 21 -2.68 18.48 -8.86
N GLU A 22 -3.07 19.57 -8.21
CA GLU A 22 -3.37 19.61 -6.78
C GLU A 22 -4.72 20.30 -6.53
N ILE A 23 -5.39 19.91 -5.45
CA ILE A 23 -6.70 20.46 -5.08
C ILE A 23 -6.84 20.57 -3.57
N LEU A 24 -7.45 21.66 -3.10
CA LEU A 24 -7.94 21.73 -1.73
C LEU A 24 -9.18 20.84 -1.59
N LEU A 25 -9.05 19.77 -0.82
CA LEU A 25 -10.09 18.78 -0.58
C LEU A 25 -10.67 18.97 0.83
N GLU A 26 -12.00 19.06 0.92
CA GLU A 26 -12.72 18.91 2.20
C GLU A 26 -12.94 17.42 2.46
N ILE A 27 -12.50 16.95 3.63
CA ILE A 27 -12.68 15.57 4.08
C ILE A 27 -13.61 15.59 5.28
N ASN A 28 -14.76 14.94 5.12
CA ASN A 28 -15.75 14.76 6.18
C ASN A 28 -15.56 13.39 6.81
N VAL A 29 -15.16 13.37 8.08
CA VAL A 29 -15.09 12.15 8.90
C VAL A 29 -16.23 12.24 9.91
N ASN A 30 -17.31 11.51 9.65
CA ASN A 30 -18.60 11.67 10.35
C ASN A 30 -19.04 13.15 10.35
N GLU A 31 -19.16 13.77 11.52
CA GLU A 31 -19.55 15.17 11.71
C GLU A 31 -18.35 16.15 11.76
N LEU A 32 -17.12 15.66 11.66
CA LEU A 32 -15.92 16.49 11.65
C LEU A 32 -15.49 16.81 10.22
N LYS A 33 -15.37 18.11 9.93
CA LYS A 33 -14.82 18.62 8.69
C LYS A 33 -13.32 18.91 8.85
N THR A 34 -12.53 18.36 7.95
CA THR A 34 -11.09 18.64 7.83
C THR A 34 -10.76 19.05 6.41
N THR A 35 -9.61 19.65 6.19
CA THR A 35 -9.16 20.04 4.84
C THR A 35 -7.71 19.62 4.62
N VAL A 36 -7.36 19.32 3.37
CA VAL A 36 -6.01 19.00 2.93
C VAL A 36 -5.79 19.49 1.51
N ILE A 37 -4.56 19.89 1.19
CA ILE A 37 -4.14 20.07 -0.20
C ILE A 37 -3.69 18.70 -0.70
N ALA A 38 -4.47 18.08 -1.57
CA ALA A 38 -4.19 16.76 -2.11
C ALA A 38 -3.65 16.84 -3.53
N ASP A 39 -2.60 16.08 -3.82
CA ASP A 39 -2.17 15.81 -5.19
C ASP A 39 -3.17 14.86 -5.88
N VAL A 40 -3.47 15.15 -7.14
CA VAL A 40 -4.39 14.38 -7.99
C VAL A 40 -3.59 13.56 -8.98
N THR A 41 -3.90 12.27 -9.07
CA THR A 41 -3.20 11.31 -9.93
C THR A 41 -4.19 10.42 -10.67
N THR A 42 -3.80 9.95 -11.86
CA THR A 42 -4.65 9.09 -12.72
C THR A 42 -4.47 7.60 -12.44
N ASN A 43 -3.45 7.22 -11.69
CA ASN A 43 -3.03 5.82 -11.54
C ASN A 43 -2.81 5.43 -10.07
N LEU A 44 -3.72 5.90 -9.20
CA LEU A 44 -3.78 5.49 -7.81
C LEU A 44 -4.63 4.22 -7.66
N VAL A 45 -4.12 3.25 -6.89
CA VAL A 45 -4.78 1.96 -6.60
C VAL A 45 -5.98 2.13 -5.64
N THR A 46 -6.13 3.30 -5.03
CA THR A 46 -7.23 3.66 -4.13
C THR A 46 -7.77 5.04 -4.51
N ASN A 47 -8.96 5.39 -4.04
CA ASN A 47 -9.55 6.70 -4.26
C ASN A 47 -8.77 7.84 -3.55
N LEU A 48 -8.14 7.55 -2.40
CA LEU A 48 -7.47 8.55 -1.57
C LEU A 48 -6.42 7.92 -0.68
N ILE A 49 -5.26 8.58 -0.57
CA ILE A 49 -4.24 8.29 0.45
C ILE A 49 -4.13 9.53 1.35
N LEU A 50 -4.30 9.33 2.64
CA LEU A 50 -4.09 10.38 3.64
C LEU A 50 -2.69 10.21 4.25
N GLY A 51 -1.81 11.13 3.89
CA GLY A 51 -0.43 11.13 4.32
C GLY A 51 -0.24 11.71 5.73
N SER A 52 1.03 11.78 6.13
CA SER A 52 1.45 12.38 7.40
C SER A 52 1.11 13.86 7.50
N ASP A 53 1.04 14.55 6.36
CA ASP A 53 0.64 15.95 6.24
C ASP A 53 -0.79 16.18 6.76
N TRP A 54 -1.75 15.35 6.34
CA TRP A 54 -3.12 15.42 6.85
C TRP A 54 -3.20 15.02 8.32
N ILE A 55 -2.46 13.96 8.70
CA ILE A 55 -2.42 13.45 10.08
C ILE A 55 -1.94 14.54 11.05
N GLN A 56 -0.82 15.19 10.74
CA GLN A 56 -0.24 16.24 11.57
C GLN A 56 -1.14 17.48 11.63
N SER A 57 -1.65 17.92 10.48
CA SER A 57 -2.47 19.13 10.41
C SER A 57 -3.80 19.01 11.16
N ASN A 58 -4.31 17.79 11.33
CA ASN A 58 -5.61 17.53 11.96
C ASN A 58 -5.50 16.81 13.31
N ASN A 59 -4.31 16.70 13.90
CA ASN A 59 -4.06 16.00 15.18
C ASN A 59 -4.68 14.60 15.21
N VAL A 60 -4.38 13.82 14.17
CA VAL A 60 -4.90 12.47 14.01
C VAL A 60 -3.99 11.50 14.76
N TYR A 61 -4.60 10.63 15.56
CA TYR A 61 -3.96 9.55 16.28
C TYR A 61 -4.37 8.22 15.65
N ILE A 62 -3.39 7.45 15.20
CA ILE A 62 -3.60 6.09 14.69
C ILE A 62 -3.33 5.14 15.84
N LEU A 63 -4.39 4.63 16.44
CA LEU A 63 -4.35 3.74 17.59
C LEU A 63 -4.42 2.30 17.09
N THR A 64 -3.26 1.73 16.73
CA THR A 64 -3.17 0.40 16.12
C THR A 64 -3.56 -0.75 17.05
N PRO A 65 -3.23 -0.77 18.36
CA PRO A 65 -3.73 -1.82 19.26
C PRO A 65 -5.26 -1.83 19.34
N GLU A 66 -5.88 -0.66 19.32
CA GLU A 66 -7.33 -0.46 19.41
C GLU A 66 -8.03 -0.48 18.04
N GLN A 67 -7.28 -0.66 16.96
CA GLN A 67 -7.78 -0.71 15.58
C GLN A 67 -8.70 0.47 15.23
N ARG A 68 -8.29 1.69 15.59
CA ARG A 68 -9.09 2.90 15.37
C ARG A 68 -8.26 4.13 15.05
N VAL A 69 -8.86 5.06 14.33
CA VAL A 69 -8.37 6.43 14.15
C VAL A 69 -9.10 7.34 15.13
N MET A 70 -8.38 8.27 15.74
CA MET A 70 -8.94 9.31 16.61
C MET A 70 -8.51 10.68 16.11
N ILE A 71 -9.44 11.62 16.04
CA ILE A 71 -9.19 13.00 15.63
C ILE A 71 -9.60 13.92 16.78
N ARG A 72 -8.69 14.79 17.21
CA ARG A 72 -8.95 15.78 18.26
C ARG A 72 -8.99 17.19 17.66
N SER A 73 -10.17 17.82 17.71
CA SER A 73 -10.36 19.17 17.18
C SER A 73 -11.27 20.00 18.07
N ARG A 74 -10.78 21.16 18.53
CA ARG A 74 -11.55 22.18 19.28
C ARG A 74 -12.36 21.62 20.45
N GLY A 75 -11.76 20.69 21.22
CA GLY A 75 -12.40 20.05 22.37
C GLY A 75 -13.37 18.91 22.04
N LYS A 76 -13.57 18.58 20.76
CA LYS A 76 -14.28 17.38 20.32
C LYS A 76 -13.27 16.27 20.00
N GLU A 77 -13.60 15.07 20.46
CA GLU A 77 -12.88 13.84 20.13
C GLU A 77 -13.78 12.98 19.26
N LEU A 78 -13.31 12.67 18.05
CA LEU A 78 -13.97 11.72 17.16
C LEU A 78 -13.12 10.45 17.10
N SER A 79 -13.73 9.29 17.26
CA SER A 79 -13.06 8.00 17.09
C SER A 79 -13.81 7.14 16.08
N THR A 80 -13.08 6.63 15.08
CA THR A 80 -13.63 5.80 14.00
C THR A 80 -12.81 4.51 13.92
N PRO A 81 -13.43 3.32 13.95
CA PRO A 81 -12.71 2.06 13.82
C PRO A 81 -12.08 1.92 12.42
N PHE A 82 -11.01 1.14 12.31
CA PHE A 82 -10.50 0.73 11.01
C PHE A 82 -11.54 -0.11 10.27
N VAL A 83 -11.57 0.04 8.95
CA VAL A 83 -12.36 -0.84 8.10
C VAL A 83 -11.78 -2.24 8.20
N LYS A 84 -12.59 -3.21 8.64
CA LYS A 84 -12.17 -4.60 8.66
C LYS A 84 -11.98 -5.06 7.21
N PRO A 85 -10.84 -5.68 6.86
CA PRO A 85 -10.68 -6.24 5.53
C PRO A 85 -11.73 -7.34 5.31
N PRO A 86 -12.21 -7.53 4.07
CA PRO A 86 -13.05 -8.68 3.75
C PRO A 86 -12.31 -9.98 4.09
N LEU A 87 -13.05 -11.01 4.54
CA LEU A 87 -12.51 -12.32 4.95
C LEU A 87 -11.81 -13.11 3.82
N LEU A 88 -11.82 -12.58 2.60
CA LEU A 88 -11.33 -13.26 1.40
C LEU A 88 -9.83 -12.99 1.23
N ASN A 89 -9.01 -13.99 1.58
CA ASN A 89 -7.58 -14.00 1.29
C ASN A 89 -7.28 -14.97 0.15
N TYR A 90 -6.76 -14.44 -0.95
CA TYR A 90 -6.35 -15.24 -2.09
C TYR A 90 -4.83 -15.47 -2.07
N PRO A 91 -4.36 -16.71 -2.22
CA PRO A 91 -2.93 -16.98 -2.26
C PRO A 91 -2.30 -16.33 -3.49
N VAL A 92 -1.14 -15.74 -3.28
CA VAL A 92 -0.27 -15.20 -4.32
C VAL A 92 0.94 -16.12 -4.45
N THR A 93 1.28 -16.52 -5.66
CA THR A 93 2.40 -17.43 -5.92
C THR A 93 3.37 -16.87 -6.94
N LEU A 94 4.68 -17.08 -6.74
CA LEU A 94 5.68 -16.74 -7.74
C LEU A 94 5.44 -17.48 -9.05
N ILE A 95 5.54 -16.74 -10.17
CA ILE A 95 5.40 -17.30 -11.52
C ILE A 95 6.70 -17.95 -11.99
N ASN A 96 7.84 -17.43 -11.52
CA ASN A 96 9.15 -17.88 -11.94
C ASN A 96 10.00 -18.23 -10.74
N HIS A 97 10.94 -19.14 -10.93
CA HIS A 97 12.06 -19.30 -10.00
C HIS A 97 12.86 -17.98 -9.93
N ILE A 98 13.21 -17.56 -8.70
CA ILE A 98 14.04 -16.39 -8.47
C ILE A 98 15.24 -16.71 -7.59
N THR A 99 16.35 -16.05 -7.92
CA THR A 99 17.54 -15.96 -7.10
C THR A 99 17.73 -14.52 -6.65
N LEU A 100 17.95 -14.35 -5.35
CA LEU A 100 18.19 -13.07 -4.68
C LEU A 100 19.62 -13.07 -4.13
N PRO A 101 20.55 -12.25 -4.67
CA PRO A 101 21.86 -12.04 -4.09
C PRO A 101 21.80 -11.60 -2.61
N PRO A 102 22.90 -11.74 -1.84
CA PRO A 102 23.01 -11.13 -0.51
C PRO A 102 22.66 -9.64 -0.53
N PHE A 103 21.96 -9.15 0.51
CA PHE A 103 21.64 -7.72 0.70
C PHE A 103 21.08 -7.02 -0.54
N SER A 104 20.21 -7.69 -1.28
CA SER A 104 19.69 -7.19 -2.55
C SER A 104 18.17 -7.11 -2.54
N GLU A 105 17.67 -6.27 -3.43
CA GLU A 105 16.26 -6.09 -3.73
C GLU A 105 15.99 -6.57 -5.16
N LYS A 106 14.87 -7.24 -5.39
CA LYS A 106 14.45 -7.65 -6.73
C LYS A 106 12.96 -7.49 -6.91
N LEU A 107 12.57 -6.86 -8.01
CA LEU A 107 11.19 -6.85 -8.49
C LEU A 107 10.84 -8.22 -9.08
N VAL A 108 9.72 -8.78 -8.64
CA VAL A 108 9.24 -10.10 -9.05
C VAL A 108 7.80 -10.03 -9.53
N GLU A 109 7.44 -10.93 -10.44
CA GLU A 109 6.06 -11.15 -10.85
C GLU A 109 5.47 -12.33 -10.08
N ALA A 110 4.23 -12.14 -9.64
CA ALA A 110 3.47 -13.17 -8.95
C ALA A 110 2.05 -13.25 -9.49
N GLN A 111 1.45 -14.42 -9.38
CA GLN A 111 0.11 -14.72 -9.88
C GLN A 111 -0.89 -14.76 -8.73
N VAL A 112 -2.05 -14.15 -8.98
CA VAL A 112 -3.22 -14.20 -8.09
C VAL A 112 -4.19 -15.24 -8.63
N GLN A 113 -4.70 -16.12 -7.77
CA GLN A 113 -5.54 -17.25 -8.21
C GLN A 113 -6.98 -16.89 -8.61
N HIS A 114 -7.48 -15.71 -8.21
CA HIS A 114 -8.88 -15.33 -8.43
C HIS A 114 -9.06 -14.37 -9.61
N ASN A 115 -10.16 -14.53 -10.32
CA ASN A 115 -10.50 -13.74 -11.50
C ASN A 115 -11.33 -12.53 -11.08
N ASN A 116 -11.16 -11.39 -11.77
CA ASN A 116 -11.96 -10.16 -11.62
C ASN A 116 -11.60 -9.24 -10.44
N MET A 117 -10.36 -9.27 -9.95
CA MET A 117 -9.84 -8.23 -9.05
C MET A 117 -8.99 -7.25 -9.85
N ILE A 118 -9.19 -5.95 -9.63
CA ILE A 118 -8.41 -4.86 -10.24
C ILE A 118 -7.36 -4.39 -9.25
N ASP A 119 -7.74 -4.18 -7.99
CA ASP A 119 -6.85 -3.68 -6.95
C ASP A 119 -6.92 -4.59 -5.72
N VAL A 120 -5.77 -4.84 -5.09
CA VAL A 120 -5.66 -5.69 -3.91
C VAL A 120 -4.72 -5.10 -2.86
N LEU A 121 -5.04 -5.35 -1.60
CA LEU A 121 -4.09 -5.24 -0.50
C LEU A 121 -3.28 -6.53 -0.47
N PHE A 122 -1.99 -6.43 -0.80
CA PHE A 122 -1.03 -7.51 -0.64
C PHE A 122 -0.47 -7.49 0.77
N GLU A 123 -0.51 -8.64 1.44
CA GLU A 123 0.12 -8.86 2.73
C GLU A 123 1.22 -9.94 2.61
N PRO A 124 2.44 -9.67 3.11
CA PRO A 124 3.54 -10.62 3.07
C PRO A 124 3.20 -11.92 3.79
N ASN A 125 3.50 -13.06 3.17
CA ASN A 125 3.45 -14.34 3.85
C ASN A 125 4.43 -14.35 5.02
N PRO A 126 3.97 -14.57 6.27
CA PRO A 126 4.85 -14.56 7.45
C PRO A 126 6.02 -15.55 7.35
N ARG A 127 5.89 -16.62 6.55
CA ARG A 127 6.96 -17.61 6.33
C ARG A 127 8.18 -17.03 5.60
N LEU A 128 8.04 -15.93 4.85
CA LEU A 128 9.17 -15.25 4.21
C LEU A 128 10.10 -14.63 5.27
N LYS A 129 9.54 -14.08 6.35
CA LYS A 129 10.32 -13.52 7.47
C LYS A 129 11.23 -14.56 8.12
N ASN A 130 10.79 -15.81 8.21
CA ASN A 130 11.60 -16.92 8.71
C ASN A 130 12.84 -17.21 7.84
N LYS A 131 12.83 -16.78 6.58
CA LYS A 131 13.97 -16.86 5.65
C LYS A 131 14.74 -15.53 5.56
N ALA A 132 14.41 -14.55 6.40
CA ALA A 132 14.89 -13.16 6.31
C ALA A 132 14.70 -12.55 4.91
N LEU A 133 13.60 -12.92 4.27
CA LEU A 133 13.09 -12.31 3.06
C LEU A 133 11.96 -11.36 3.44
N PHE A 134 12.01 -10.15 2.90
CA PHE A 134 11.08 -9.08 3.22
C PHE A 134 10.37 -8.62 1.96
N THR A 135 9.07 -8.40 2.08
CA THR A 135 8.26 -7.67 1.12
C THR A 135 7.36 -6.74 1.93
N ALA A 136 7.04 -5.58 1.37
CA ALA A 136 6.14 -4.63 2.02
C ALA A 136 4.69 -5.08 1.86
N THR A 137 3.85 -4.74 2.84
CA THR A 137 2.41 -4.64 2.61
C THR A 137 2.18 -3.52 1.60
N ALA A 138 1.41 -3.78 0.55
CA ALA A 138 1.25 -2.84 -0.54
C ALA A 138 -0.15 -2.91 -1.15
N LEU A 139 -0.66 -1.77 -1.61
CA LEU A 139 -1.80 -1.73 -2.52
C LEU A 139 -1.27 -1.93 -3.94
N LEU A 140 -1.73 -2.97 -4.61
CA LEU A 140 -1.23 -3.38 -5.93
C LEU A 140 -2.39 -3.47 -6.92
N ASN A 141 -2.12 -3.02 -8.15
CA ASN A 141 -2.99 -3.27 -9.28
C ASN A 141 -2.70 -4.66 -9.87
N ILE A 142 -3.76 -5.34 -10.33
CA ILE A 142 -3.69 -6.65 -10.97
C ILE A 142 -3.91 -6.46 -12.47
N GLU A 143 -2.92 -6.88 -13.24
CA GLU A 143 -3.00 -6.94 -14.71
C GLU A 143 -2.86 -8.39 -15.15
N ASN A 144 -3.85 -8.93 -15.86
CA ASN A 144 -3.83 -10.32 -16.35
C ASN A 144 -3.57 -11.37 -15.25
N ARG A 145 -4.15 -11.16 -14.06
CA ARG A 145 -3.93 -11.98 -12.84
C ARG A 145 -2.51 -11.95 -12.30
N ARG A 146 -1.72 -10.94 -12.68
CA ARG A 146 -0.34 -10.76 -12.21
C ARG A 146 -0.21 -9.48 -11.41
N ILE A 147 0.68 -9.54 -10.44
CA ILE A 147 1.14 -8.39 -9.67
C ILE A 147 2.66 -8.31 -9.73
N LYS A 148 3.19 -7.11 -9.49
CA LYS A 148 4.61 -6.85 -9.34
C LYS A 148 4.87 -6.36 -7.92
N LEU A 149 5.83 -6.97 -7.26
CA LEU A 149 6.24 -6.63 -5.89
C LEU A 149 7.75 -6.78 -5.73
N SER A 150 8.28 -6.10 -4.71
CA SER A 150 9.69 -6.18 -4.39
C SER A 150 9.95 -7.20 -3.28
N ILE A 151 10.93 -8.07 -3.48
CA ILE A 151 11.46 -8.95 -2.45
C ILE A 151 12.90 -8.57 -2.13
N ILE A 152 13.15 -8.32 -0.85
CA ILE A 152 14.45 -7.98 -0.29
C ILE A 152 15.03 -9.21 0.41
N ASN A 153 16.26 -9.55 0.07
CA ASN A 153 17.06 -10.49 0.83
C ASN A 153 17.97 -9.74 1.80
N ALA A 154 17.68 -9.81 3.09
CA ALA A 154 18.49 -9.14 4.13
C ALA A 154 19.63 -10.02 4.67
N MET A 155 19.88 -11.19 4.07
CA MET A 155 20.94 -12.10 4.49
C MET A 155 22.24 -11.79 3.75
N ASN A 156 23.37 -12.14 4.38
CA ASN A 156 24.70 -12.13 3.74
C ASN A 156 24.94 -13.30 2.78
N ARG A 157 23.90 -14.08 2.46
CA ARG A 157 23.96 -15.24 1.56
C ARG A 157 22.84 -15.18 0.54
N GLN A 158 23.08 -15.80 -0.61
CA GLN A 158 22.06 -15.93 -1.65
C GLN A 158 20.85 -16.71 -1.14
N GLN A 159 19.65 -16.30 -1.56
CA GLN A 159 18.40 -17.02 -1.32
C GLN A 159 17.74 -17.36 -2.65
N THR A 160 17.11 -18.52 -2.72
CA THR A 160 16.34 -18.96 -3.89
C THR A 160 14.91 -19.27 -3.47
N LEU A 161 13.96 -18.87 -4.32
CA LEU A 161 12.56 -19.25 -4.20
C LEU A 161 12.12 -19.92 -5.49
N SER A 162 11.53 -21.10 -5.38
CA SER A 162 11.01 -21.86 -6.51
C SER A 162 9.73 -21.22 -7.05
N GLU A 163 9.42 -21.53 -8.31
CA GLU A 163 8.10 -21.30 -8.88
C GLU A 163 7.01 -21.92 -7.99
N GLY A 164 5.85 -21.25 -7.91
CA GLY A 164 4.73 -21.68 -7.07
C GLY A 164 4.89 -21.37 -5.57
N THR A 165 6.03 -20.80 -5.14
CA THR A 165 6.20 -20.37 -3.75
C THR A 165 5.13 -19.33 -3.39
N LYS A 166 4.40 -19.57 -2.29
CA LYS A 166 3.46 -18.61 -1.71
C LYS A 166 4.22 -17.47 -1.05
N ILE A 167 4.01 -16.25 -1.51
CA ILE A 167 4.68 -15.04 -1.04
C ILE A 167 3.76 -14.12 -0.26
#